data_AF-A0A2W6FPR2-F1
#
_entry.id   AF-A0A2W6FPR2-F1
#
_cell.length_a   1.000
_cell.length_b   1.000
_cell.length_c   1.000
_cell.angle_alpha   90.00
_cell.angle_beta   90.00
_cell.angle_gamma   90.00
#
_symmetry.space_group_name_H-M   'P 1'
#
loop_
_entity.id
_entity.type
_entity.pdbx_description
1 polymer ?
#
loop_
_entity_poly.entity_id
_entity_poly.type
_entity_poly.pdbx_seq_one_letter_code
_entity_poly.pdbx_strand_id
1 'polypeptide(L)'
;MALDSPERIPTGRAEHRMARVAGAALLVIAAGLHIYEYFGASPLSLAALFIASAAGTVAGAVLLLAKAPRLGWLIGGVASALTFAAYCITRTIGIPGVDPSADIGYWLQPLGVVSLIVEAGALLLAVIALSDRHNLSTHRARAELAATIPGRAEVPDIHR
;
A
#
# COMPACT_ATOMS: atom_id res chain seq x y z
N MET A 1 1.01 -16.60 -44.69
CA MET A 1 2.00 -16.34 -43.63
C MET A 1 1.34 -15.41 -42.62
N ALA A 2 0.59 -15.98 -41.68
CA ALA A 2 -0.04 -15.24 -40.60
C ALA A 2 1.00 -15.08 -39.48
N LEU A 3 1.31 -13.85 -39.09
CA LEU A 3 2.10 -13.59 -37.89
C LEU A 3 1.18 -13.86 -36.71
N ASP A 4 1.38 -15.00 -36.04
CA ASP A 4 0.81 -15.23 -34.72
C ASP A 4 1.26 -14.07 -33.82
N SER A 5 0.31 -13.21 -33.50
CA SER A 5 0.51 -12.17 -32.51
C SER A 5 0.75 -12.91 -31.19
N PRO A 6 1.80 -12.58 -30.40
CA PRO A 6 2.05 -13.28 -29.16
C PRO A 6 0.79 -13.20 -28.31
N GLU A 7 0.23 -14.36 -28.00
CA GLU A 7 -0.95 -14.52 -27.16
C GLU A 7 -0.71 -13.73 -25.87
N ARG A 8 -1.37 -12.57 -25.73
CA ARG A 8 -1.30 -11.80 -24.48
C ARG A 8 -2.00 -12.65 -23.44
N ILE A 9 -1.24 -13.37 -22.63
CA ILE A 9 -1.74 -14.01 -21.42
C ILE A 9 -2.59 -12.95 -20.70
N PRO A 10 -3.89 -13.18 -20.47
CA PRO A 10 -4.75 -12.22 -19.80
C PRO A 10 -4.15 -11.89 -18.44
N THR A 11 -3.55 -10.71 -18.32
CA THR A 11 -3.05 -10.19 -17.06
C THR A 11 -4.25 -9.73 -16.25
N GLY A 12 -4.42 -10.24 -15.03
CA GLY A 12 -5.47 -9.77 -14.13
C GLY A 12 -5.36 -8.27 -13.84
N ARG A 13 -6.41 -7.70 -13.26
CA ARG A 13 -6.45 -6.26 -12.92
C ARG A 13 -5.27 -5.82 -12.06
N ALA A 14 -4.77 -6.68 -11.18
CA ALA A 14 -3.61 -6.42 -10.34
C ALA A 14 -2.31 -6.20 -11.15
N GLU A 15 -2.15 -6.89 -12.27
CA GLU A 15 -0.95 -6.84 -13.12
C GLU A 15 -0.96 -5.66 -14.10
N HIS A 16 -2.09 -4.96 -14.25
CA HIS A 16 -2.25 -3.88 -15.22
C HIS A 16 -1.25 -2.73 -14.99
N ARG A 17 -0.36 -2.50 -15.97
CA ARG A 17 0.80 -1.59 -15.81
C ARG A 17 0.42 -0.18 -15.41
N MET A 18 -0.60 0.40 -16.05
CA MET A 18 -1.01 1.78 -15.73
C MET A 18 -1.61 1.89 -14.34
N ALA A 19 -2.37 0.88 -13.91
CA ALA A 19 -2.92 0.86 -12.55
C ALA A 19 -1.80 0.79 -11.53
N ARG A 20 -0.80 -0.07 -11.75
CA ARG A 20 0.37 -0.21 -10.87
C ARG A 20 1.17 1.08 -10.75
N VAL A 21 1.41 1.78 -11.85
CA VAL A 21 2.13 3.07 -11.84
C VAL A 21 1.31 4.13 -11.10
N ALA A 22 0.01 4.22 -11.36
CA ALA A 22 -0.87 5.16 -10.65
C ALA A 22 -0.94 4.86 -9.14
N GLY A 23 -1.09 3.58 -8.77
CA GLY A 23 -1.07 3.15 -7.37
C GLY A 23 0.26 3.44 -6.69
N ALA A 24 1.38 3.13 -7.33
CA ALA A 24 2.71 3.43 -6.79
C ALA A 24 2.91 4.94 -6.61
N ALA A 25 2.45 5.76 -7.55
CA ALA A 25 2.53 7.21 -7.43
C ALA A 25 1.74 7.74 -6.22
N LEU A 26 0.50 7.26 -6.03
CA LEU A 26 -0.32 7.61 -4.86
C LEU A 26 0.35 7.18 -3.56
N LEU A 27 0.87 5.96 -3.48
CA LEU A 27 1.55 5.46 -2.28
C LEU A 27 2.85 6.24 -1.98
N VAL A 28 3.59 6.69 -3.00
CA VAL A 28 4.77 7.55 -2.81
C VAL A 28 4.38 8.93 -2.29
N ILE A 29 3.28 9.50 -2.80
CA ILE A 29 2.75 10.78 -2.29
C ILE A 29 2.34 10.63 -0.82
N ALA A 30 1.60 9.57 -0.47
CA ALA A 30 1.22 9.25 0.91
C ALA A 30 2.44 9.11 1.82
N ALA A 31 3.46 8.36 1.39
CA ALA A 31 4.71 8.23 2.13
C ALA A 31 5.38 9.59 2.41
N GLY A 32 5.43 10.47 1.41
CA GLY A 32 5.96 11.82 1.56
C GLY A 32 5.19 12.66 2.58
N LEU A 33 3.85 12.60 2.55
CA LEU A 33 2.99 13.28 3.52
C LEU A 33 3.23 12.78 4.95
N HIS A 34 3.29 11.47 5.15
CA HIS A 34 3.54 10.89 6.48
C HIS A 34 4.93 11.19 7.02
N ILE A 35 5.94 11.17 6.16
CA ILE A 35 7.31 11.56 6.55
C ILE A 35 7.34 13.03 6.95
N TYR A 36 6.60 13.90 6.24
CA TYR A 36 6.49 15.30 6.60
C TYR A 36 5.81 15.48 7.96
N GLU A 37 4.67 14.83 8.19
CA GLU A 37 3.93 14.93 9.47
C GLU A 37 4.72 14.35 10.65
N TYR A 38 5.52 13.31 10.42
CA TYR A 38 6.40 12.71 11.44
C TYR A 38 7.30 13.74 12.14
N PHE A 39 7.85 14.72 11.41
CA PHE A 39 8.75 15.72 12.00
C PHE A 39 8.06 16.64 13.03
N GLY A 40 6.74 16.78 12.96
CA GLY A 40 5.94 17.53 13.92
C GLY A 40 5.23 16.65 14.96
N ALA A 41 5.37 15.33 14.89
CA ALA A 41 4.56 14.41 15.65
C ALA A 41 5.04 14.24 17.10
N SER A 42 4.14 14.49 18.05
CA SER A 42 4.34 14.23 19.47
C SER A 42 3.01 13.78 20.10
N PRO A 43 3.01 12.77 20.99
CA PRO A 43 4.15 12.04 21.54
C PRO A 43 4.63 10.92 20.59
N LEU A 44 5.59 10.10 21.05
CA LEU A 44 6.19 9.00 20.28
C LEU A 44 5.17 8.02 19.67
N SER A 45 4.02 7.80 20.33
CA SER A 45 2.96 6.94 19.79
C SER A 45 2.38 7.46 18.47
N LEU A 46 2.20 8.78 18.33
CA LEU A 46 1.75 9.41 17.09
C LEU A 46 2.84 9.34 16.01
N ALA A 47 4.09 9.64 16.39
CA ALA A 47 5.23 9.54 15.48
C ALA A 47 5.40 8.12 14.92
N ALA A 48 5.19 7.10 15.75
CA ALA A 48 5.24 5.69 15.34
C ALA A 48 4.17 5.34 14.30
N LEU A 49 2.96 5.92 14.40
CA LEU A 49 1.90 5.72 13.40
C LEU A 49 2.32 6.29 12.04
N PHE A 50 2.87 7.51 12.01
CA PHE A 50 3.37 8.09 10.76
C PHE A 50 4.51 7.28 10.14
N ILE A 51 5.45 6.78 10.95
CA ILE A 51 6.51 5.88 10.47
C ILE A 51 5.90 4.59 9.90
N ALA A 52 4.96 3.95 10.60
CA ALA A 52 4.33 2.72 10.15
C ALA A 52 3.58 2.93 8.82
N SER A 53 2.82 4.02 8.70
CA SER A 53 2.13 4.39 7.47
C SER A 53 3.09 4.70 6.32
N ALA A 54 4.18 5.44 6.57
CA ALA A 54 5.22 5.68 5.58
C ALA A 54 5.90 4.38 5.11
N ALA A 55 6.27 3.50 6.04
CA ALA A 55 6.90 2.22 5.72
C ALA A 55 5.96 1.31 4.91
N GLY A 56 4.68 1.22 5.30
CA GLY A 56 3.69 0.42 4.60
C GLY A 56 3.41 0.92 3.18
N THR A 57 3.28 2.23 3.00
CA THR A 57 3.06 2.85 1.68
C THR A 57 4.30 2.72 0.78
N VAL A 58 5.52 2.93 1.29
CA VAL A 58 6.76 2.66 0.55
C VAL A 58 6.88 1.20 0.14
N ALA A 59 6.64 0.26 1.06
CA ALA A 59 6.69 -1.17 0.77
C ALA A 59 5.67 -1.55 -0.32
N GLY A 60 4.43 -1.06 -0.21
CA GLY A 60 3.40 -1.23 -1.23
C GLY A 60 3.84 -0.71 -2.59
N ALA A 61 4.38 0.52 -2.66
CA ALA A 61 4.86 1.12 -3.90
C ALA A 61 6.00 0.31 -4.55
N VAL A 62 6.99 -0.11 -3.76
CA VAL A 62 8.11 -0.94 -4.24
C VAL A 62 7.59 -2.25 -4.82
N LEU A 63 6.69 -2.94 -4.11
CA LEU A 63 6.13 -4.21 -4.55
C LEU A 63 5.25 -4.07 -5.81
N LEU A 64 4.50 -2.97 -5.94
CA LEU A 64 3.75 -2.65 -7.15
C LEU A 64 4.65 -2.48 -8.38
N LEU A 65 5.85 -1.91 -8.20
CA LEU A 65 6.83 -1.74 -9.27
C LEU A 65 7.69 -2.99 -9.49
N ALA A 66 7.78 -3.87 -8.50
CA ALA A 66 8.47 -5.17 -8.59
C ALA A 66 7.62 -6.26 -9.27
N LYS A 67 8.06 -7.53 -9.14
CA LYS A 67 7.36 -8.72 -9.68
C LYS A 67 6.27 -9.25 -8.73
N ALA A 68 5.85 -8.46 -7.73
CA ALA A 68 4.90 -8.85 -6.69
C ALA A 68 3.71 -7.87 -6.57
N PRO A 69 2.98 -7.58 -7.67
CA PRO A 69 1.98 -6.52 -7.67
C PRO A 69 0.78 -6.81 -6.76
N ARG A 70 0.38 -8.07 -6.53
CA ARG A 70 -0.73 -8.37 -5.61
C ARG A 70 -0.34 -8.07 -4.17
N LEU A 71 0.87 -8.47 -3.75
CA LEU A 71 1.40 -8.07 -2.45
C LEU A 71 1.51 -6.56 -2.32
N GLY A 72 1.90 -5.86 -3.40
CA GLY A 72 1.92 -4.39 -3.43
C GLY A 72 0.55 -3.77 -3.20
N TRP A 73 -0.48 -4.26 -3.91
CA TRP A 73 -1.86 -3.81 -3.69
C TRP A 73 -2.37 -4.12 -2.29
N LEU A 74 -2.06 -5.31 -1.75
CA LEU A 74 -2.49 -5.71 -0.42
C LEU A 74 -1.83 -4.85 0.67
N ILE A 75 -0.50 -4.75 0.67
CA ILE A 75 0.25 -4.02 1.69
C ILE A 75 -0.06 -2.52 1.60
N GLY A 76 -0.01 -1.95 0.39
CA GLY A 76 -0.34 -0.54 0.16
C GLY A 76 -1.79 -0.23 0.53
N GLY A 77 -2.74 -1.05 0.09
CA GLY A 77 -4.16 -0.86 0.39
C GLY A 77 -4.47 -0.99 1.89
N VAL A 78 -3.86 -1.96 2.59
CA VAL A 78 -4.02 -2.09 4.06
C VAL A 78 -3.42 -0.89 4.78
N ALA A 79 -2.22 -0.43 4.38
CA ALA A 79 -1.62 0.77 4.95
C ALA A 79 -2.54 1.99 4.77
N SER A 80 -3.06 2.20 3.55
CA SER A 80 -4.00 3.27 3.24
C SER A 80 -5.29 3.20 4.05
N ALA A 81 -5.88 2.01 4.20
CA ALA A 81 -7.08 1.81 5.01
C ALA A 81 -6.84 2.12 6.49
N LEU A 82 -5.70 1.68 7.04
CA LEU A 82 -5.33 1.95 8.43
C LEU A 82 -5.07 3.44 8.67
N THR A 83 -4.35 4.11 7.77
CA THR A 83 -4.14 5.57 7.83
C THR A 83 -5.47 6.32 7.78
N PHE A 84 -6.36 5.98 6.83
CA PHE A 84 -7.67 6.61 6.72
C PHE A 84 -8.48 6.44 8.02
N ALA A 85 -8.51 5.23 8.57
CA ALA A 85 -9.18 4.95 9.83
C ALA A 85 -8.54 5.74 11.00
N ALA A 86 -7.20 5.81 11.06
CA ALA A 86 -6.49 6.58 12.06
C ALA A 86 -6.84 8.07 11.98
N TYR A 87 -6.95 8.64 10.78
CA TYR A 87 -7.44 10.00 10.60
C TYR A 87 -8.84 10.17 11.20
N CYS A 88 -9.80 9.31 10.85
CA CYS A 88 -11.14 9.36 11.43
C CYS A 88 -11.13 9.27 12.97
N ILE A 89 -10.28 8.42 13.54
CA ILE A 89 -10.11 8.29 15.00
C ILE A 89 -9.62 9.62 15.60
N THR A 90 -8.57 10.23 15.02
CA THR A 90 -8.03 11.51 15.50
C THR A 90 -9.07 12.63 15.51
N ARG A 91 -9.96 12.65 14.52
CA ARG A 91 -11.02 13.67 14.36
C ARG A 91 -12.26 13.43 15.22
N THR A 92 -12.43 12.24 15.77
CA THR A 92 -13.63 11.85 16.53
C THR A 92 -13.35 11.69 18.02
N ILE A 93 -12.56 10.68 18.38
CA ILE A 93 -12.30 10.29 19.78
C ILE A 93 -10.87 10.64 20.21
N GLY A 94 -10.02 11.08 19.28
CA GLY A 94 -8.62 11.39 19.54
C GLY A 94 -7.76 10.13 19.69
N ILE A 95 -6.45 10.32 19.82
CA ILE A 95 -5.49 9.24 20.09
C ILE A 95 -5.06 9.33 21.56
N PRO A 96 -5.08 8.22 22.32
CA PRO A 96 -4.60 8.22 23.71
C PRO A 96 -3.16 8.76 23.83
N GLY A 97 -2.97 9.73 24.72
CA GLY A 97 -1.67 10.37 24.97
C GLY A 97 -1.34 11.55 24.03
N VAL A 98 -2.12 11.76 22.97
CA VAL A 98 -2.12 13.02 22.19
C VAL A 98 -3.15 13.96 22.83
N ASP A 99 -2.87 15.27 22.85
CA ASP A 99 -3.87 16.25 23.28
C ASP A 99 -5.11 16.17 22.37
N PRO A 100 -6.27 15.71 22.87
CA PRO A 100 -7.45 15.51 22.03
C PRO A 100 -8.02 16.82 21.49
N SER A 101 -7.75 17.95 22.17
CA SER A 101 -8.31 19.25 21.82
C SER A 101 -7.70 19.86 20.56
N ALA A 102 -6.51 19.40 20.16
CA ALA A 102 -5.81 19.90 18.99
C ALA A 102 -6.49 19.51 17.67
N ASP A 103 -7.16 18.36 17.65
CA ASP A 103 -7.48 17.66 16.41
C ASP A 103 -8.95 17.19 16.29
N ILE A 104 -9.67 17.01 17.40
CA ILE A 104 -11.07 16.59 17.38
C ILE A 104 -11.95 17.68 16.74
N GLY A 105 -12.81 17.29 15.80
CA GLY A 105 -13.69 18.20 15.08
C GLY A 105 -13.02 19.01 13.97
N TYR A 106 -11.68 19.04 13.89
CA TYR A 106 -10.95 19.77 12.86
C TYR A 106 -10.79 18.96 11.56
N TRP A 107 -11.92 18.59 10.94
CA TRP A 107 -11.98 17.71 9.77
C TRP A 107 -11.36 18.27 8.49
N LEU A 108 -11.27 19.59 8.36
CA LEU A 108 -10.82 20.28 7.15
C LEU A 108 -9.38 20.78 7.24
N GLN A 109 -8.57 20.19 8.13
CA GLN A 109 -7.13 20.42 8.15
C GLN A 109 -6.56 20.12 6.74
N PRO A 110 -5.94 21.11 6.04
CA PRO A 110 -5.63 20.98 4.61
C PRO A 110 -4.76 19.77 4.26
N LEU A 111 -3.68 19.53 5.03
CA LEU A 111 -2.80 18.38 4.82
C LEU A 111 -3.51 17.04 5.06
N GLY A 112 -4.34 16.97 6.10
CA GLY A 112 -5.17 15.81 6.39
C GLY A 112 -6.15 15.46 5.26
N VAL A 113 -6.81 16.47 4.68
CA VAL A 113 -7.73 16.27 3.55
C VAL A 113 -6.99 15.79 2.30
N VAL A 114 -5.83 16.38 1.99
CA VAL A 114 -5.00 15.92 0.86
C VAL A 114 -4.57 14.47 1.07
N SER A 115 -4.12 14.13 2.28
CA SER A 115 -3.78 12.75 2.64
C SER A 115 -4.97 11.80 2.45
N LEU A 116 -6.17 12.15 2.96
CA LEU A 116 -7.37 11.33 2.80
C LEU A 116 -7.71 11.03 1.33
N ILE A 117 -7.58 12.02 0.44
CA ILE A 117 -7.86 11.83 -0.99
C ILE A 117 -6.86 10.83 -1.59
N VAL A 118 -5.57 10.98 -1.26
CA VAL A 118 -4.51 10.09 -1.72
C VAL A 118 -4.73 8.67 -1.21
N GLU A 119 -5.02 8.51 0.08
CA GLU A 119 -5.27 7.20 0.70
C GLU A 119 -6.53 6.54 0.17
N ALA A 120 -7.62 7.29 0.01
CA ALA A 120 -8.86 6.77 -0.56
C ALA A 120 -8.64 6.32 -2.02
N GLY A 121 -7.88 7.08 -2.80
CA GLY A 121 -7.50 6.70 -4.17
C GLY A 121 -6.68 5.41 -4.20
N ALA A 122 -5.65 5.30 -3.36
CA ALA A 122 -4.81 4.11 -3.27
C ALA A 122 -5.61 2.88 -2.83
N LEU A 123 -6.45 3.02 -1.80
CA LEU A 123 -7.34 1.99 -1.30
C LEU A 123 -8.35 1.55 -2.37
N LEU A 124 -8.99 2.48 -3.07
CA LEU A 124 -9.94 2.16 -4.13
C LEU A 124 -9.29 1.37 -5.27
N LEU A 125 -8.11 1.80 -5.72
CA LEU A 125 -7.35 1.06 -6.74
C LEU A 125 -6.95 -0.34 -6.24
N ALA A 126 -6.53 -0.47 -4.98
CA ALA A 126 -6.21 -1.76 -4.38
C ALA A 126 -7.43 -2.70 -4.36
N VAL A 127 -8.61 -2.19 -3.95
CA VAL A 127 -9.86 -2.96 -3.96
C VAL A 127 -10.20 -3.40 -5.38
N ILE A 128 -10.17 -2.50 -6.37
CA ILE A 128 -10.46 -2.84 -7.77
C ILE A 128 -9.46 -3.88 -8.31
N ALA A 129 -8.18 -3.70 -8.02
CA ALA A 129 -7.10 -4.61 -8.44
C ALA A 129 -7.24 -6.01 -7.84
N LEU A 130 -7.66 -6.11 -6.57
CA LEU A 130 -7.80 -7.35 -5.83
C LEU A 130 -9.19 -7.99 -5.94
N SER A 131 -10.18 -7.27 -6.49
CA SER A 131 -11.53 -7.79 -6.76
C SER A 131 -11.59 -8.78 -7.93
N ASP A 132 -10.47 -8.99 -8.63
CA ASP A 132 -10.41 -10.00 -9.68
C ASP A 132 -10.43 -11.40 -9.08
N ARG A 133 -11.52 -12.11 -9.36
CA ARG A 133 -11.81 -13.51 -9.00
C ARG A 133 -10.81 -14.56 -9.52
N HIS A 134 -9.75 -14.14 -10.21
CA HIS A 134 -8.64 -15.02 -10.63
C HIS A 134 -7.67 -15.28 -9.46
N ASN A 135 -8.12 -16.16 -8.55
CA ASN A 135 -7.37 -16.90 -7.54
C ASN A 135 -6.37 -16.08 -6.71
N LEU A 136 -6.85 -15.51 -5.60
CA LEU A 136 -6.07 -15.31 -4.36
C LEU A 136 -5.65 -16.70 -3.81
N SER A 137 -4.81 -17.44 -4.54
CA SER A 137 -4.24 -18.67 -4.00
C SER A 137 -3.06 -18.31 -3.12
N THR A 138 -3.05 -18.87 -1.91
CA THR A 138 -1.91 -18.80 -0.98
C THR A 138 -0.60 -19.23 -1.66
N HIS A 139 -0.66 -20.13 -2.64
CA HIS A 139 0.44 -20.53 -3.50
C HIS A 139 1.05 -19.37 -4.30
N ARG A 140 0.22 -18.48 -4.88
CA ARG A 140 0.71 -17.36 -5.68
C ARG A 140 1.26 -16.23 -4.81
N ALA A 141 0.63 -15.97 -3.66
CA ALA A 141 1.17 -15.03 -2.66
C ALA A 141 2.54 -15.51 -2.12
N ARG A 142 2.68 -16.82 -1.85
CA ARG A 142 3.96 -17.44 -1.48
C ARG A 142 5.00 -17.32 -2.60
N ALA A 143 4.62 -17.50 -3.86
CA ALA A 143 5.51 -17.33 -5.00
C ALA A 143 5.97 -15.87 -5.17
N GLU A 144 5.08 -14.90 -5.00
CA GLU A 144 5.43 -13.46 -5.02
C GLU A 144 6.39 -13.10 -3.87
N LEU A 145 6.15 -13.64 -2.66
CA LEU A 145 7.06 -13.46 -1.52
C LEU A 145 8.43 -14.10 -1.78
N ALA A 146 8.46 -15.31 -2.32
CA ALA A 146 9.70 -16.02 -2.67
C ALA A 146 10.50 -15.29 -3.76
N ALA A 147 9.83 -14.71 -4.76
CA ALA A 147 10.47 -13.93 -5.81
C ALA A 147 11.03 -12.58 -5.33
N THR A 148 10.58 -12.10 -4.17
CA THR A 148 11.01 -10.83 -3.59
C THR A 148 12.22 -10.99 -2.67
N ILE A 149 12.47 -12.20 -2.12
CA ILE A 149 13.62 -12.50 -1.26
C ILE A 149 14.79 -12.99 -2.13
N PRO A 150 15.88 -12.21 -2.29
CA PRO A 150 17.07 -12.67 -3.02
C PRO A 150 17.70 -13.87 -2.30
N GLY A 151 18.00 -14.96 -3.04
CA GLY A 151 18.79 -16.09 -2.52
C GLY A 151 18.03 -17.36 -2.11
N ARG A 152 16.69 -17.40 -2.14
CA ARG A 152 15.95 -18.65 -1.81
C ARG A 152 15.81 -19.63 -2.99
N ALA A 153 16.13 -19.19 -4.21
CA ALA A 153 15.98 -19.99 -5.43
C ALA A 153 17.12 -21.02 -5.64
N GLU A 154 18.16 -21.03 -4.80
CA GLU A 154 19.38 -21.80 -5.05
C GLU A 154 19.66 -22.94 -4.07
N VAL A 155 18.72 -23.34 -3.20
CA VAL A 155 18.95 -24.57 -2.42
C VAL A 155 18.71 -25.76 -3.34
N PRO A 156 19.75 -26.47 -3.81
CA PRO A 156 19.57 -27.63 -4.66
C PRO A 156 18.91 -28.72 -3.83
N ASP A 157 17.96 -29.42 -4.43
CA ASP A 157 17.37 -30.63 -3.84
C ASP A 157 18.47 -31.70 -3.73
N ILE A 158 19.13 -31.79 -2.57
CA ILE A 158 20.24 -32.71 -2.28
C ILE A 158 19.79 -34.16 -2.07
N HIS A 159 18.59 -34.54 -2.54
CA HIS A 159 18.01 -35.86 -2.35
C HIS A 159 17.44 -36.52 -3.62
N ARG A 160 18.13 -36.40 -4.76
CA ARG A 160 17.91 -37.28 -5.91
C ARG A 160 19.20 -37.89 -6.44
#